data_AF-A0AAT9S2K5-F1
#
_entry.id   AF-A0AAT9S2K5-F1
#
_cell.length_a   1.000
_cell.length_b   1.000
_cell.length_c   1.000
_cell.angle_alpha   90.00
_cell.angle_beta   90.00
_cell.angle_gamma   90.00
#
_symmetry.space_group_name_H-M   'P 1'
#
loop_
_entity.id
_entity.type
_entity.pdbx_description
1 polymer ?
#
loop_
_entity_poly.entity_id
_entity_poly.type
_entity_poly.pdbx_seq_one_letter_code
_entity_poly.pdbx_strand_id
1 'polypeptide(L)'
;MKFAKGTGFAELDRITANPYFNYEAIPAEQKRDDANCCHWNGPSWPYQTSQILTGLANLLQDYPAQNFVTKADYQTMLAQFADLQHKDGKPYVAEAANGDTGEWIYDGFNFSEHYNHSSFNDLVLTGLLGIKPQAGNTLVLKPLIPSGWDYFAVENVPYHGHTLSIRWDRDGSHYGKGSGLQVFQDGQRIHQSSTAGNTTVNVAAPVTPAQPARMMNVAANPLTAEQDWLGRAITQPYPKAFASYTNTVSNGPHCHSGQTCKPTTFDAPLRATDGWIRYDKIPDDRWTNSGSPNATDHLGVDFGAPRKINEVKFYTYDDGANIRVPASYTVQYLKDGAWVNVPSQTKSPAAPVANNPNEVTFQTITTSQFRVVFTPQAGKFVGVTELESWYPETPRVKITNKNSNLELGVAGSSIAPGGAVQQQTADSTANHWWKIAPAENGYYKIFNTHSGRVLGISGASTTAGATALQWGDTLTADHLWSVVDAGGGYAKLVNKNSGLVLGIDGMSKSSGAQALQWDDNGTADHLWSIVAEDGSTPFTS
;
A
#
# COMPACT_ATOMS: atom_id res chain seq x y z
N MET A 1 -2.25 7.63 37.76
CA MET A 1 -1.31 6.68 38.38
C MET A 1 0.04 7.38 38.45
N LYS A 2 0.55 7.70 39.64
CA LYS A 2 1.87 8.31 39.79
C LYS A 2 2.88 7.17 39.95
N PHE A 3 3.69 6.92 38.93
CA PHE A 3 4.86 6.07 39.08
C PHE A 3 6.01 6.97 39.55
N ALA A 4 6.37 6.86 40.82
CA ALA A 4 7.53 7.55 41.36
C ALA A 4 8.79 6.70 41.09
N LYS A 5 9.89 7.37 40.76
CA LYS A 5 11.21 6.76 40.55
C LYS A 5 11.62 6.01 41.82
N GLY A 6 11.62 4.66 41.78
CA GLY A 6 11.97 3.80 42.91
C GLY A 6 10.96 2.71 43.30
N THR A 7 9.84 2.54 42.59
CA THR A 7 8.99 1.35 42.75
C THR A 7 9.67 0.12 42.16
N GLY A 8 10.31 -0.68 43.02
CA GLY A 8 10.84 -2.00 42.65
C GLY A 8 9.73 -3.05 42.49
N PHE A 9 10.10 -4.21 41.94
CA PHE A 9 9.27 -5.38 41.60
C PHE A 9 8.21 -5.82 42.64
N ALA A 10 8.29 -5.39 43.90
CA ALA A 10 7.39 -5.81 44.98
C ALA A 10 5.94 -5.31 44.85
N GLU A 11 5.63 -4.32 43.98
CA GLU A 11 4.25 -3.88 43.74
C GLU A 11 3.57 -4.60 42.55
N LEU A 12 4.34 -5.25 41.67
CA LEU A 12 3.84 -6.15 40.63
C LEU A 12 3.31 -7.48 41.22
N ASP A 13 3.79 -7.87 42.40
CA ASP A 13 3.34 -9.08 43.10
C ASP A 13 1.90 -9.02 43.64
N ARG A 14 1.22 -7.86 43.55
CA ARG A 14 -0.23 -7.79 43.80
C ARG A 14 -1.07 -8.11 42.57
N ILE A 15 -0.49 -8.09 41.36
CA ILE A 15 -1.17 -8.42 40.11
C ILE A 15 -1.11 -9.93 39.85
N THR A 16 -0.07 -10.63 40.29
CA THR A 16 0.07 -12.10 40.20
C THR A 16 -0.97 -12.88 41.01
N ALA A 17 -1.67 -12.24 41.96
CA ALA A 17 -2.79 -12.84 42.68
C ALA A 17 -4.14 -12.74 41.95
N ASN A 18 -4.19 -12.12 40.76
CA ASN A 18 -5.40 -12.02 39.97
C ASN A 18 -5.54 -13.24 39.03
N PRO A 19 -6.52 -14.14 39.25
CA PRO A 19 -6.69 -15.35 38.44
C PRO A 19 -7.05 -15.08 36.97
N TYR A 20 -7.31 -13.83 36.59
CA TYR A 20 -7.56 -13.42 35.21
C TYR A 20 -6.29 -12.98 34.45
N PHE A 21 -5.15 -12.81 35.12
CA PHE A 21 -3.88 -12.44 34.50
C PHE A 21 -2.87 -13.57 34.66
N ASN A 22 -2.74 -14.40 33.62
CA ASN A 22 -1.68 -15.41 33.55
C ASN A 22 -0.37 -14.73 33.11
N TYR A 23 0.36 -14.14 34.06
CA TYR A 23 1.67 -13.54 33.79
C TYR A 23 2.73 -14.65 33.82
N GLU A 24 3.06 -15.22 32.66
CA GLU A 24 4.30 -15.97 32.52
C GLU A 24 5.46 -14.98 32.62
N ALA A 25 6.32 -15.16 33.63
CA ALA A 25 7.47 -14.30 33.84
C ALA A 25 8.36 -14.33 32.58
N ILE A 26 8.65 -13.14 32.05
CA ILE A 26 9.58 -12.98 30.94
C ILE A 26 10.94 -13.57 31.38
N PRO A 27 11.54 -14.51 30.63
CA PRO A 27 12.82 -15.11 30.99
C PRO A 27 13.92 -14.05 31.16
N ALA A 28 14.82 -14.26 32.13
CA ALA A 28 15.92 -13.34 32.43
C ALA A 28 16.94 -13.19 31.27
N GLU A 29 16.97 -14.13 30.33
CA GLU A 29 17.73 -14.03 29.07
C GLU A 29 16.77 -14.15 27.89
N GLN A 30 16.48 -13.04 27.21
CA GLN A 30 15.81 -13.04 25.92
C GLN A 30 16.84 -13.21 24.80
N LYS A 31 17.24 -14.46 24.52
CA LYS A 31 18.01 -14.79 23.32
C LYS A 31 17.07 -15.31 22.23
N ARG A 32 16.99 -14.52 21.15
CA ARG A 32 16.93 -14.83 19.70
C ARG A 32 16.22 -16.08 19.15
N ASP A 33 15.33 -16.76 19.89
CA ASP A 33 14.48 -17.81 19.33
C ASP A 33 12.99 -17.43 19.38
N ASP A 34 12.29 -17.61 18.26
CA ASP A 34 10.90 -17.20 17.98
C ASP A 34 9.84 -17.76 18.92
N ALA A 35 10.21 -18.60 19.89
CA ALA A 35 9.31 -19.04 20.96
C ALA A 35 8.98 -17.92 21.97
N ASN A 36 9.75 -16.82 22.01
CA ASN A 36 9.63 -15.75 23.00
C ASN A 36 9.32 -14.35 22.40
N CYS A 37 9.10 -14.25 21.09
CA CYS A 37 8.54 -13.07 20.42
C CYS A 37 7.10 -13.38 19.99
N CYS A 38 6.18 -12.42 19.89
CA CYS A 38 6.33 -10.99 20.17
C CYS A 38 5.28 -10.63 21.21
N HIS A 39 5.66 -10.70 22.49
CA HIS A 39 4.70 -10.59 23.57
C HIS A 39 4.35 -9.13 23.85
N TRP A 40 3.05 -8.89 24.00
CA TRP A 40 2.46 -7.58 24.32
C TRP A 40 2.11 -7.46 25.81
N ASN A 41 2.70 -8.30 26.65
CA ASN A 41 2.37 -8.45 28.07
C ASN A 41 3.23 -7.60 29.01
N GLY A 42 3.99 -6.62 28.50
CA GLY A 42 4.86 -5.79 29.35
C GLY A 42 5.92 -4.94 28.65
N PRO A 43 6.55 -5.38 27.53
CA PRO A 43 7.58 -4.57 26.86
C PRO A 43 7.08 -3.20 26.37
N SER A 44 8.02 -2.28 26.20
CA SER A 44 7.74 -0.98 25.57
C SER A 44 7.70 -1.14 24.06
N TRP A 45 6.52 -0.94 23.47
CA TRP A 45 6.31 -1.02 22.03
C TRP A 45 6.19 0.39 21.46
N PRO A 46 7.06 0.83 20.51
CA PRO A 46 6.88 2.10 19.80
C PRO A 46 5.46 2.29 19.25
N TYR A 47 4.82 1.21 18.76
CA TYR A 47 3.41 1.21 18.36
C TYR A 47 2.50 1.73 19.47
N GLN A 48 2.54 1.09 20.65
CA GLN A 48 1.69 1.43 21.78
C GLN A 48 2.05 2.79 22.37
N THR A 49 3.35 3.09 22.50
CA THR A 49 3.87 4.39 22.97
C THR A 49 3.35 5.53 22.11
N SER A 50 3.33 5.35 20.78
CA SER A 50 2.80 6.37 19.88
C SER A 50 1.29 6.60 20.07
N GLN A 51 0.49 5.55 20.25
CA GLN A 51 -0.94 5.68 20.54
C GLN A 51 -1.20 6.39 21.88
N ILE A 52 -0.42 6.06 22.92
CA ILE A 52 -0.52 6.68 24.25
C ILE A 52 -0.18 8.18 24.16
N LEU A 53 0.90 8.53 23.46
CA LEU A 53 1.29 9.93 23.27
C LEU A 53 0.25 10.71 22.47
N THR A 54 -0.35 10.12 21.44
CA THR A 54 -1.48 10.74 20.71
C THR A 54 -2.69 10.98 21.63
N GLY A 55 -3.08 9.98 22.42
CA GLY A 55 -4.17 10.11 23.40
C GLY A 55 -3.88 11.18 24.46
N LEU A 56 -2.63 11.22 24.94
CA LEU A 56 -2.19 12.21 25.93
C LEU A 56 -2.17 13.63 25.35
N ALA A 57 -1.71 13.82 24.11
CA ALA A 57 -1.78 15.10 23.43
C ALA A 57 -3.23 15.59 23.32
N ASN A 58 -4.14 14.73 22.86
CA ASN A 58 -5.57 15.06 22.77
C ASN A 58 -6.17 15.42 24.13
N LEU A 59 -5.86 14.67 25.19
CA LEU A 59 -6.31 14.98 26.55
C LEU A 59 -5.84 16.38 26.99
N LEU A 60 -4.56 16.69 26.81
CA LEU A 60 -3.96 17.95 27.26
C LEU A 60 -4.38 19.17 26.43
N GLN A 61 -4.77 18.95 25.17
CA GLN A 61 -5.13 20.01 24.24
C GLN A 61 -6.64 20.27 24.20
N ASP A 62 -7.47 19.22 24.32
CA ASP A 62 -8.91 19.29 23.98
C ASP A 62 -9.84 19.10 25.19
N TYR A 63 -9.32 18.68 26.34
CA TYR A 63 -10.11 18.51 27.58
C TYR A 63 -9.74 19.54 28.65
N PRO A 64 -10.62 19.75 29.66
CA PRO A 64 -10.30 20.60 30.81
C PRO A 64 -9.02 20.15 31.52
N ALA A 65 -8.24 21.12 31.99
CA ALA A 65 -7.02 20.87 32.75
C ALA A 65 -7.30 20.03 34.00
N GLN A 66 -6.36 19.15 34.32
CA GLN A 66 -6.45 18.21 35.44
C GLN A 66 -5.12 18.12 36.19
N ASN A 67 -5.16 17.61 37.42
CA ASN A 67 -4.00 17.63 38.32
C ASN A 67 -3.18 16.32 38.31
N PHE A 68 -3.56 15.33 37.48
CA PHE A 68 -2.87 14.03 37.46
C PHE A 68 -1.89 13.88 36.30
N VAL A 69 -2.10 14.59 35.19
CA VAL A 69 -1.20 14.60 34.03
C VAL A 69 -1.12 16.02 33.45
N THR A 70 0.08 16.42 33.07
CA THR A 70 0.46 17.78 32.70
C THR A 70 1.23 17.81 31.36
N LYS A 71 1.50 19.01 30.84
CA LYS A 71 2.36 19.18 29.67
C LYS A 71 3.77 18.61 29.89
N ALA A 72 4.28 18.70 31.11
CA ALA A 72 5.60 18.16 31.45
C ALA A 72 5.65 16.65 31.28
N ASP A 73 4.58 15.93 31.63
CA ASP A 73 4.51 14.47 31.45
C ASP A 73 4.59 14.08 29.97
N TYR A 74 3.85 14.78 29.10
CA TYR A 74 3.94 14.57 27.65
C TYR A 74 5.35 14.86 27.12
N GLN A 75 5.96 15.96 27.54
CA GLN A 75 7.31 16.36 27.14
C GLN A 75 8.35 15.32 27.56
N THR A 76 8.27 14.82 28.80
CA THR A 76 9.16 13.79 29.30
C THR A 76 8.99 12.48 28.53
N MET A 77 7.75 12.02 28.32
CA MET A 77 7.50 10.77 27.60
C MET A 77 7.96 10.85 26.13
N LEU A 78 7.71 11.97 25.44
CA LEU A 78 8.16 12.15 24.06
C LEU A 78 9.69 12.23 23.96
N ALA A 79 10.35 12.89 24.92
CA ALA A 79 11.81 12.94 24.98
C ALA A 79 12.41 11.55 25.22
N GLN A 80 11.87 10.79 26.17
CA GLN A 80 12.28 9.40 26.41
C GLN A 80 12.06 8.50 25.20
N PHE A 81 10.96 8.71 24.47
CA PHE A 81 10.70 7.97 23.24
C PHE A 81 11.70 8.34 22.13
N ALA A 82 12.08 9.61 22.02
CA ALA A 82 13.14 10.05 21.12
C ALA A 82 14.50 9.45 21.50
N ASP A 83 14.84 9.42 22.80
CA ASP A 83 16.08 8.84 23.31
C ASP A 83 16.15 7.34 23.05
N LEU A 84 15.04 6.61 23.28
CA LEU A 84 14.92 5.19 22.99
C LEU A 84 15.28 4.85 21.54
N GLN A 85 14.95 5.75 20.60
CA GLN A 85 15.18 5.57 19.16
C GLN A 85 16.65 5.73 18.73
N HIS A 86 17.56 5.17 19.52
CA HIS A 86 18.98 5.07 19.24
C HIS A 86 19.53 3.69 19.60
N LYS A 87 20.57 3.29 18.88
CA LYS A 87 21.40 2.12 19.18
C LYS A 87 22.84 2.47 18.82
N ASP A 88 23.77 2.22 19.75
CA ASP A 88 25.20 2.58 19.59
C ASP A 88 25.43 4.05 19.19
N GLY A 89 24.61 4.96 19.73
CA GLY A 89 24.68 6.40 19.47
C GLY A 89 24.17 6.85 18.10
N LYS A 90 23.50 5.97 17.34
CA LYS A 90 22.92 6.27 16.03
C LYS A 90 21.39 6.13 16.05
N PRO A 91 20.64 6.89 15.24
CA PRO A 91 19.20 6.71 15.11
C PRO A 91 18.86 5.27 14.74
N TYR A 92 17.94 4.68 15.50
CA TYR A 92 17.54 3.28 15.36
C TYR A 92 16.12 3.09 15.86
N VAL A 93 15.34 2.24 15.22
CA VAL A 93 14.03 1.83 15.72
C VAL A 93 13.87 0.34 15.42
N ALA A 94 13.41 -0.40 16.43
CA ALA A 94 13.09 -1.82 16.35
C ALA A 94 11.68 -2.09 16.87
N GLU A 95 11.26 -3.36 16.83
CA GLU A 95 9.92 -3.80 17.21
C GLU A 95 9.52 -3.38 18.63
N ALA A 96 10.36 -3.68 19.63
CA ALA A 96 10.08 -3.40 21.02
C ALA A 96 11.35 -3.21 21.84
N ALA A 97 11.22 -2.62 23.02
CA ALA A 97 12.31 -2.44 23.96
C ALA A 97 11.93 -2.95 25.35
N ASN A 98 12.93 -3.34 26.12
CA ASN A 98 12.78 -3.59 27.54
C ASN A 98 12.33 -2.28 28.23
N GLY A 99 11.20 -2.32 28.95
CA GLY A 99 10.61 -1.14 29.57
C GLY A 99 11.44 -0.51 30.69
N ASP A 100 12.35 -1.28 31.30
CA ASP A 100 13.19 -0.82 32.41
C ASP A 100 14.57 -0.33 31.93
N THR A 101 15.19 -1.04 30.99
CA THR A 101 16.57 -0.75 30.54
C THR A 101 16.62 0.09 29.27
N GLY A 102 15.56 0.09 28.45
CA GLY A 102 15.56 0.72 27.13
C GLY A 102 16.35 -0.05 26.07
N GLU A 103 16.86 -1.24 26.39
CA GLU A 103 17.52 -2.10 25.42
C GLU A 103 16.50 -2.65 24.42
N TRP A 104 16.83 -2.58 23.12
CA TRP A 104 16.01 -3.18 22.08
C TRP A 104 15.92 -4.70 22.25
N ILE A 105 14.69 -5.20 22.25
CA ILE A 105 14.36 -6.62 22.28
C ILE A 105 13.67 -7.00 20.97
N TYR A 106 13.56 -8.30 20.71
CA TYR A 106 13.09 -8.79 19.39
C TYR A 106 13.93 -8.18 18.26
N ASP A 107 15.20 -7.94 18.55
CA ASP A 107 16.11 -7.21 17.68
C ASP A 107 17.21 -8.13 17.17
N GLY A 108 17.51 -8.03 15.87
CA GLY A 108 18.48 -8.90 15.23
C GLY A 108 18.65 -8.58 13.75
N PHE A 109 19.79 -9.02 13.20
CA PHE A 109 20.18 -8.76 11.81
C PHE A 109 19.08 -9.09 10.80
N ASN A 110 18.65 -8.08 10.03
CA ASN A 110 17.62 -8.17 8.97
C ASN A 110 16.24 -8.59 9.49
N PHE A 111 15.85 -8.10 10.67
CA PHE A 111 14.56 -8.43 11.28
C PHE A 111 13.81 -7.17 11.72
N SER A 112 14.32 -6.49 12.74
CA SER A 112 13.66 -5.33 13.36
C SER A 112 14.26 -4.00 12.95
N GLU A 113 15.38 -3.96 12.22
CA GLU A 113 15.99 -2.71 11.82
C GLU A 113 15.03 -1.84 11.02
N HIS A 114 14.91 -0.56 11.41
CA HIS A 114 14.09 0.43 10.70
C HIS A 114 12.59 0.11 10.70
N TYR A 115 12.10 -0.54 11.76
CA TYR A 115 10.73 -1.01 11.85
C TYR A 115 9.69 0.12 11.72
N ASN A 116 8.81 0.01 10.71
CA ASN A 116 7.75 0.98 10.46
C ASN A 116 6.41 0.51 11.07
N HIS A 117 6.30 0.62 12.38
CA HIS A 117 5.11 0.22 13.14
C HIS A 117 4.76 1.24 14.24
N SER A 118 5.10 2.52 14.04
CA SER A 118 4.77 3.57 15.00
C SER A 118 4.78 4.94 14.34
N SER A 119 4.19 5.94 15.01
CA SER A 119 4.36 7.34 14.62
C SER A 119 5.31 8.05 15.57
N PHE A 120 6.21 8.88 15.03
CA PHE A 120 7.03 9.80 15.83
C PHE A 120 6.86 11.24 15.36
N ASN A 121 7.04 11.50 14.06
CA ASN A 121 6.91 12.85 13.50
C ASN A 121 5.51 13.44 13.68
N ASP A 122 4.45 12.62 13.62
CA ASP A 122 3.09 13.09 13.92
C ASP A 122 3.00 13.61 15.36
N LEU A 123 3.58 12.91 16.34
CA LEU A 123 3.58 13.35 17.74
C LEU A 123 4.31 14.69 17.90
N VAL A 124 5.41 14.89 17.18
CA VAL A 124 6.11 16.17 17.15
C VAL A 124 5.21 17.26 16.55
N LEU A 125 4.59 17.01 15.41
CA LEU A 125 3.78 18.02 14.69
C LEU A 125 2.46 18.34 15.41
N THR A 126 1.67 17.33 15.75
CA THR A 126 0.29 17.48 16.26
C THR A 126 0.24 17.61 17.78
N GLY A 127 1.18 16.99 18.49
CA GLY A 127 1.30 17.07 19.94
C GLY A 127 2.24 18.19 20.39
N LEU A 128 3.55 18.02 20.19
CA LEU A 128 4.57 18.94 20.71
C LEU A 128 4.41 20.36 20.15
N LEU A 129 4.40 20.51 18.82
CA LEU A 129 4.19 21.78 18.13
C LEU A 129 2.71 22.17 18.06
N GLY A 130 1.80 21.23 18.30
CA GLY A 130 0.39 21.49 18.52
C GLY A 130 -0.43 21.79 17.26
N ILE A 131 0.00 21.36 16.08
CA ILE A 131 -0.73 21.56 14.82
C ILE A 131 -1.96 20.65 14.81
N LYS A 132 -3.16 21.22 14.96
CA LYS A 132 -4.42 20.47 14.90
C LYS A 132 -5.03 20.59 13.51
N PRO A 133 -5.09 19.48 12.73
CA PRO A 133 -5.85 19.45 11.48
C PRO A 133 -7.31 19.86 11.72
N GLN A 134 -7.89 20.64 10.81
CA GLN A 134 -9.28 21.09 10.86
C GLN A 134 -9.94 20.75 9.54
N ALA A 135 -11.27 20.60 9.50
CA ALA A 135 -11.98 20.38 8.24
C ALA A 135 -12.25 21.69 7.46
N GLY A 136 -12.19 22.83 8.14
CA GLY A 136 -12.53 24.15 7.59
C GLY A 136 -11.31 25.01 7.25
N ASN A 137 -11.54 26.32 7.18
CA ASN A 137 -10.56 27.31 6.75
C ASN A 137 -9.76 27.87 7.94
N THR A 138 -9.42 27.02 8.90
CA THR A 138 -8.70 27.42 10.11
C THR A 138 -7.55 26.48 10.40
N LEU A 139 -6.43 27.03 10.88
CA LEU A 139 -5.38 26.28 11.54
C LEU A 139 -5.54 26.50 13.05
N VAL A 140 -5.60 25.41 13.82
CA VAL A 140 -5.60 25.47 15.28
C VAL A 140 -4.23 25.04 15.79
N LEU A 141 -3.62 25.87 16.63
CA LEU A 141 -2.35 25.60 17.30
C LEU A 141 -2.60 25.45 18.80
N LYS A 142 -2.18 24.33 19.37
CA LYS A 142 -2.21 24.05 20.82
C LYS A 142 -0.89 23.47 21.31
N PRO A 143 0.19 24.25 21.35
CA PRO A 143 1.53 23.73 21.59
C PRO A 143 1.69 23.12 22.99
N LEU A 144 2.38 21.98 23.05
CA LEU A 144 2.83 21.32 24.27
C LEU A 144 4.35 21.49 24.47
N ILE A 145 4.96 22.49 23.81
CA ILE A 145 6.38 22.81 23.97
C ILE A 145 6.76 23.14 25.42
N PRO A 146 7.99 22.82 25.87
CA PRO A 146 8.52 23.29 27.15
C PRO A 146 8.55 24.83 27.21
N SER A 147 8.25 25.39 28.39
CA SER A 147 8.26 26.85 28.59
C SER A 147 9.63 27.49 28.35
N GLY A 148 10.70 26.72 28.49
CA GLY A 148 12.09 27.16 28.27
C GLY A 148 12.50 27.26 26.80
N TRP A 149 11.71 26.78 25.83
CA TRP A 149 12.09 26.84 24.42
C TRP A 149 12.12 28.29 23.92
N ASP A 150 13.29 28.71 23.43
CA ASP A 150 13.49 30.06 22.88
C ASP A 150 13.03 30.12 21.43
N TYR A 151 13.11 29.02 20.68
CA TYR A 151 12.72 28.98 19.28
C TYR A 151 12.31 27.57 18.82
N PHE A 152 11.52 27.50 17.75
CA PHE A 152 11.34 26.33 16.89
C PHE A 152 10.81 26.76 15.52
N ALA A 153 10.98 25.90 14.51
CA ALA A 153 10.36 26.08 13.21
C ALA A 153 9.91 24.74 12.63
N VAL A 154 8.80 24.77 11.91
CA VAL A 154 8.36 23.72 11.00
C VAL A 154 7.99 24.39 9.68
N GLU A 155 8.46 23.82 8.59
CA GLU A 155 8.36 24.41 7.26
C GLU A 155 7.88 23.38 6.26
N ASN A 156 7.32 23.87 5.16
CA ASN A 156 6.86 23.04 4.05
C ASN A 156 5.78 22.02 4.45
N VAL A 157 4.90 22.38 5.40
CA VAL A 157 3.80 21.52 5.84
C VAL A 157 2.64 21.62 4.84
N PRO A 158 2.31 20.57 4.09
CA PRO A 158 1.14 20.59 3.21
C PRO A 158 -0.13 20.64 4.05
N TYR A 159 -0.96 21.66 3.84
CA TYR A 159 -2.21 21.84 4.55
C TYR A 159 -3.27 22.37 3.59
N HIS A 160 -4.28 21.55 3.30
CA HIS A 160 -5.43 21.94 2.47
C HIS A 160 -5.04 22.48 1.07
N GLY A 161 -4.01 21.90 0.44
CA GLY A 161 -3.51 22.33 -0.88
C GLY A 161 -2.56 23.53 -0.84
N HIS A 162 -2.25 24.04 0.35
CA HIS A 162 -1.29 25.11 0.58
C HIS A 162 -0.06 24.62 1.33
N THR A 163 0.98 25.44 1.37
CA THR A 163 2.19 25.17 2.15
C THR A 163 2.23 26.06 3.38
N LEU A 164 2.28 25.48 4.58
CA LEU A 164 2.42 26.21 5.84
C LEU A 164 3.85 26.17 6.38
N SER A 165 4.26 27.27 6.99
CA SER A 165 5.41 27.32 7.89
C SER A 165 5.01 27.97 9.21
N ILE A 166 5.39 27.38 10.33
CA ILE A 166 5.11 27.88 11.69
C ILE A 166 6.44 28.07 12.40
N ARG A 167 6.65 29.24 13.00
CA ARG A 167 7.89 29.58 13.68
C ARG A 167 7.60 30.21 15.03
N TRP A 168 8.34 29.82 16.05
CA TRP A 168 8.42 30.52 17.33
C TRP A 168 9.83 31.05 17.49
N ASP A 169 9.97 32.32 17.84
CA ASP A 169 11.25 32.95 18.14
C ASP A 169 11.02 33.98 19.24
N ARG A 170 11.41 33.67 20.48
CA ARG A 170 11.02 34.44 21.66
C ARG A 170 11.46 35.91 21.56
N ASP A 171 12.68 36.15 21.12
CA ASP A 171 13.26 37.50 21.00
C ASP A 171 13.46 37.95 19.54
N GLY A 172 13.24 37.07 18.57
CA GLY A 172 13.36 37.36 17.15
C GLY A 172 14.79 37.29 16.62
N SER A 173 15.76 36.92 17.46
CA SER A 173 17.19 36.90 17.12
C SER A 173 17.60 35.63 16.38
N HIS A 174 16.87 34.52 16.56
CA HIS A 174 17.27 33.22 16.01
C HIS A 174 17.06 33.13 14.49
N TYR A 175 15.89 33.55 14.00
CA TYR A 175 15.58 33.54 12.56
C TYR A 175 15.73 34.93 11.91
N GLY A 176 15.83 36.01 12.69
CA GLY A 176 15.91 37.38 12.18
C GLY A 176 14.65 37.82 11.41
N LYS A 177 13.49 37.22 11.71
CA LYS A 177 12.19 37.50 11.05
C LYS A 177 11.16 38.12 12.00
N GLY A 178 11.63 38.68 13.11
CA GLY A 178 10.80 39.24 14.18
C GLY A 178 10.43 38.19 15.22
N SER A 179 10.02 38.67 16.40
CA SER A 179 9.73 37.82 17.55
C SER A 179 8.31 37.25 17.55
N GLY A 180 8.10 36.28 18.44
CA GLY A 180 6.81 35.66 18.70
C GLY A 180 6.54 34.40 17.87
N LEU A 181 5.31 33.91 17.98
CA LEU A 181 4.77 32.84 17.14
C LEU A 181 4.30 33.44 15.82
N GLN A 182 4.71 32.86 14.70
CA GLN A 182 4.42 33.32 13.35
C GLN A 182 3.90 32.16 12.51
N VAL A 183 2.89 32.41 11.69
CA VAL A 183 2.37 31.44 10.71
C VAL A 183 2.44 32.06 9.33
N PHE A 184 2.95 31.28 8.38
CA PHE A 184 3.03 31.62 6.97
C PHE A 184 2.22 30.62 6.15
N GLN A 185 1.50 31.12 5.15
CA GLN A 185 0.84 30.32 4.12
C GLN A 185 1.37 30.75 2.76
N ASP A 186 1.90 29.80 2.00
CA ASP A 186 2.51 30.01 0.67
C ASP A 186 3.56 31.14 0.69
N GLY A 187 4.38 31.15 1.75
CA GLY A 187 5.43 32.14 1.98
C GLY A 187 4.97 33.49 2.55
N GLN A 188 3.66 33.74 2.67
CA GLN A 188 3.11 34.99 3.21
C GLN A 188 2.76 34.84 4.69
N ARG A 189 3.17 35.79 5.54
CA ARG A 189 2.83 35.77 6.98
C ARG A 189 1.36 36.13 7.18
N ILE A 190 0.59 35.20 7.71
CA ILE A 190 -0.85 35.34 7.97
C ILE A 190 -1.19 35.51 9.46
N HIS A 191 -0.23 35.24 10.36
CA HIS A 191 -0.42 35.40 11.79
C HIS A 191 0.88 35.75 12.51
N GLN A 192 0.75 36.53 13.59
CA GLN A 192 1.80 36.78 14.56
C GLN A 192 1.21 36.96 15.96
N SER A 193 1.85 36.38 16.98
CA SER A 193 1.49 36.52 18.40
C SER A 193 2.76 36.65 19.25
N SER A 194 2.71 37.41 20.34
CA SER A 194 3.83 37.51 21.30
C SER A 194 4.03 36.25 22.15
N THR A 195 3.11 35.27 22.07
CA THR A 195 3.15 34.04 22.86
C THR A 195 2.99 32.80 21.97
N ALA A 196 3.63 31.69 22.36
CA ALA A 196 3.45 30.36 21.77
C ALA A 196 2.21 29.63 22.33
N GLY A 197 1.16 30.37 22.71
CA GLY A 197 -0.04 29.82 23.32
C GLY A 197 -1.03 29.24 22.32
N ASN A 198 -2.18 28.78 22.84
CA ASN A 198 -3.27 28.30 21.99
C ASN A 198 -3.73 29.42 21.05
N THR A 199 -3.88 29.09 19.76
CA THR A 199 -4.22 30.06 18.73
C THR A 199 -5.08 29.43 17.66
N THR A 200 -5.96 30.23 17.07
CA THR A 200 -6.71 29.86 15.86
C THR A 200 -6.41 30.90 14.80
N VAL A 201 -5.93 30.43 13.65
CA VAL A 201 -5.53 31.25 12.51
C VAL A 201 -6.47 30.96 11.36
N ASN A 202 -7.03 32.01 10.74
CA ASN A 202 -7.75 31.84 9.48
C ASN A 202 -6.74 31.55 8.37
N VAL A 203 -6.97 30.49 7.61
CA VAL A 203 -6.17 30.12 6.43
C VAL A 203 -7.04 30.20 5.17
N ALA A 204 -6.42 30.22 4.00
CA ALA A 204 -7.16 30.14 2.74
C ALA A 204 -8.00 28.85 2.65
N ALA A 205 -9.07 28.91 1.85
CA ALA A 205 -9.95 27.78 1.63
C ALA A 205 -9.21 26.59 0.99
N PRO A 206 -9.57 25.34 1.32
CA PRO A 206 -8.92 24.18 0.75
C PRO A 206 -8.92 24.17 -0.77
N VAL A 207 -7.75 23.95 -1.34
CA VAL A 207 -7.57 23.69 -2.76
C VAL A 207 -7.30 22.20 -2.91
N THR A 208 -8.16 21.49 -3.63
CA THR A 208 -7.85 20.12 -4.06
C THR A 208 -6.94 20.23 -5.28
N PRO A 209 -5.64 19.91 -5.19
CA PRO A 209 -4.80 19.89 -6.37
C PRO A 209 -5.35 18.85 -7.35
N ALA A 210 -5.23 19.13 -8.65
CA ALA A 210 -5.53 18.16 -9.68
C ALA A 210 -4.72 16.90 -9.37
N GLN A 211 -5.42 15.81 -9.06
CA GLN A 211 -4.76 14.54 -8.80
C GLN A 211 -4.25 14.03 -10.15
N PRO A 212 -2.96 13.70 -10.28
CA PRO A 212 -2.51 12.98 -11.46
C PRO A 212 -3.32 11.68 -11.58
N ALA A 213 -3.45 11.18 -12.81
CA ALA A 213 -4.06 9.87 -13.01
C ALA A 213 -3.33 8.86 -12.11
N ARG A 214 -4.09 8.16 -11.26
CA ARG A 214 -3.53 7.13 -10.41
C ARG A 214 -2.93 6.05 -11.30
N MET A 215 -1.68 5.70 -11.09
CA MET A 215 -1.01 4.64 -11.85
C MET A 215 -1.21 3.30 -11.13
N MET A 216 -1.31 2.22 -11.92
CA MET A 216 -1.44 0.86 -11.43
C MET A 216 -0.27 0.02 -11.96
N ASN A 217 0.45 -0.66 -11.05
CA ASN A 217 1.45 -1.65 -11.44
C ASN A 217 0.71 -2.89 -11.97
N VAL A 218 0.70 -3.08 -13.29
CA VAL A 218 0.02 -4.19 -13.96
C VAL A 218 0.89 -5.45 -14.03
N ALA A 219 2.15 -5.37 -13.63
CA ALA A 219 3.09 -6.49 -13.55
C ALA A 219 3.11 -7.18 -12.19
N ALA A 220 2.62 -6.51 -11.14
CA ALA A 220 2.63 -7.01 -9.77
C ALA A 220 1.90 -8.37 -9.62
N ASN A 221 2.51 -9.28 -8.87
CA ASN A 221 1.91 -10.55 -8.46
C ASN A 221 2.35 -10.97 -7.03
N PRO A 222 1.93 -10.23 -6.00
CA PRO A 222 2.31 -10.49 -4.60
C PRO A 222 1.77 -11.84 -4.08
N LEU A 223 0.60 -12.27 -4.56
CA LEU A 223 -0.06 -13.48 -4.08
C LEU A 223 0.74 -14.74 -4.42
N THR A 224 1.32 -14.81 -5.62
CA THR A 224 2.15 -15.95 -6.00
C THR A 224 3.44 -16.00 -5.18
N ALA A 225 4.04 -14.85 -4.85
CA ALA A 225 5.26 -14.80 -4.03
C ALA A 225 5.01 -15.22 -2.58
N GLU A 226 3.89 -14.78 -1.98
CA GLU A 226 3.46 -15.26 -0.66
C GLU A 226 3.21 -16.78 -0.68
N GLN A 227 2.50 -17.28 -1.70
CA GLN A 227 2.23 -18.71 -1.86
C GLN A 227 3.52 -19.52 -2.00
N ASP A 228 4.45 -19.08 -2.85
CA ASP A 228 5.77 -19.70 -3.01
C ASP A 228 6.53 -19.72 -1.68
N TRP A 229 6.58 -18.59 -0.99
CA TRP A 229 7.27 -18.47 0.30
C TRP A 229 6.69 -19.41 1.37
N LEU A 230 5.36 -19.55 1.41
CA LEU A 230 4.66 -20.43 2.35
C LEU A 230 4.58 -21.90 1.86
N GLY A 231 5.18 -22.24 0.72
CA GLY A 231 5.12 -23.57 0.12
C GLY A 231 3.70 -24.01 -0.26
N ARG A 232 2.80 -23.05 -0.51
CA ARG A 232 1.41 -23.27 -0.92
C ARG A 232 1.34 -23.45 -2.43
N ALA A 233 0.31 -24.16 -2.88
CA ALA A 233 0.03 -24.27 -4.31
C ALA A 233 -0.19 -22.87 -4.91
N ILE A 234 0.55 -22.57 -5.98
CA ILE A 234 0.35 -21.34 -6.75
C ILE A 234 -0.99 -21.45 -7.47
N THR A 235 -1.96 -20.63 -7.07
CA THR A 235 -3.31 -20.65 -7.65
C THR A 235 -3.55 -19.51 -8.63
N GLN A 236 -2.79 -18.41 -8.53
CA GLN A 236 -2.83 -17.31 -9.48
C GLN A 236 -1.72 -17.46 -10.52
N PRO A 237 -2.03 -17.84 -11.77
CA PRO A 237 -1.01 -18.09 -12.78
C PRO A 237 -0.43 -16.80 -13.40
N TYR A 238 -1.11 -15.67 -13.28
CA TYR A 238 -0.74 -14.41 -13.96
C TYR A 238 -0.99 -13.16 -13.09
N PRO A 239 -0.20 -12.07 -13.28
CA PRO A 239 0.96 -11.96 -14.17
C PRO A 239 2.12 -12.91 -13.78
N LYS A 240 2.81 -13.49 -14.77
CA LYS A 240 3.87 -14.48 -14.57
C LYS A 240 5.21 -13.90 -14.97
N ALA A 241 6.11 -13.76 -14.01
CA ALA A 241 7.49 -13.39 -14.30
C ALA A 241 8.26 -14.51 -15.01
N PHE A 242 9.17 -14.16 -15.90
CA PHE A 242 10.06 -15.08 -16.61
C PHE A 242 11.42 -14.42 -16.89
N ALA A 243 12.45 -15.25 -17.12
CA ALA A 243 13.78 -14.76 -17.49
C ALA A 243 14.46 -15.69 -18.51
N SER A 244 15.43 -15.19 -19.27
CA SER A 244 16.29 -16.04 -20.12
C SER A 244 17.19 -16.97 -19.33
N TYR A 245 17.62 -16.51 -18.15
CA TYR A 245 18.49 -17.23 -17.25
C TYR A 245 18.20 -16.76 -15.83
N THR A 246 18.23 -17.68 -14.87
CA THR A 246 18.14 -17.40 -13.44
C THR A 246 19.21 -18.20 -12.73
N ASN A 247 19.95 -17.57 -11.82
CA ASN A 247 20.95 -18.26 -11.03
C ASN A 247 20.32 -19.34 -10.13
N THR A 248 20.74 -20.59 -10.30
CA THR A 248 20.29 -21.73 -9.49
C THR A 248 21.31 -22.15 -8.42
N VAL A 249 22.48 -21.49 -8.38
CA VAL A 249 23.53 -21.78 -7.40
C VAL A 249 23.17 -21.14 -6.07
N SER A 250 23.37 -21.89 -4.97
CA SER A 250 23.12 -21.37 -3.63
C SER A 250 23.89 -20.07 -3.40
N ASN A 251 23.16 -19.01 -3.05
CA ASN A 251 23.67 -17.66 -2.91
C ASN A 251 23.40 -17.08 -1.51
N GLY A 252 22.80 -17.87 -0.62
CA GLY A 252 22.75 -17.60 0.81
C GLY A 252 21.98 -18.67 1.59
N PRO A 253 22.12 -18.69 2.91
CA PRO A 253 21.25 -19.47 3.77
C PRO A 253 19.85 -18.87 3.86
N HIS A 254 18.80 -19.66 3.62
CA HIS A 254 17.44 -19.28 4.01
C HIS A 254 17.13 -19.90 5.37
N CYS A 255 16.91 -19.04 6.35
CA CYS A 255 16.51 -19.41 7.70
C CYS A 255 15.47 -18.41 8.18
N HIS A 256 14.43 -18.90 8.82
CA HIS A 256 13.71 -18.12 9.82
C HIS A 256 14.49 -18.19 11.14
N SER A 257 14.20 -17.28 12.07
CA SER A 257 14.84 -17.30 13.39
C SER A 257 14.56 -18.66 14.10
N GLY A 258 15.53 -19.17 14.87
CA GLY A 258 15.49 -20.51 15.46
C GLY A 258 15.57 -21.72 14.50
N GLN A 259 15.68 -21.54 13.17
CA GLN A 259 15.82 -22.64 12.21
C GLN A 259 17.28 -22.90 11.82
N THR A 260 17.62 -24.17 11.56
CA THR A 260 18.88 -24.48 10.84
C THR A 260 18.79 -23.92 9.43
N CYS A 261 19.62 -22.93 9.16
CA CYS A 261 19.78 -22.32 7.85
C CYS A 261 20.02 -23.37 6.75
N LYS A 262 19.14 -23.38 5.75
CA LYS A 262 19.28 -24.26 4.58
C LYS A 262 19.96 -23.49 3.45
N PRO A 263 20.94 -24.09 2.76
CA PRO A 263 21.45 -23.52 1.51
C PRO A 263 20.29 -23.38 0.52
N THR A 264 20.05 -22.18 0.01
CA THR A 264 19.07 -21.95 -1.07
C THR A 264 19.63 -21.00 -2.12
N THR A 265 18.95 -20.93 -3.26
CA THR A 265 18.98 -19.76 -4.13
C THR A 265 17.77 -18.89 -3.81
N PHE A 266 18.02 -17.60 -3.62
CA PHE A 266 16.97 -16.58 -3.52
C PHE A 266 16.50 -16.08 -4.89
N ASP A 267 17.25 -16.40 -5.95
CA ASP A 267 17.03 -15.80 -7.25
C ASP A 267 15.84 -16.46 -7.95
N ALA A 268 14.76 -15.70 -8.14
CA ALA A 268 13.61 -16.14 -8.93
C ALA A 268 12.98 -14.94 -9.66
N PRO A 269 12.54 -15.08 -10.92
CA PRO A 269 11.87 -13.99 -11.63
C PRO A 269 10.68 -13.40 -10.86
N LEU A 270 9.93 -14.26 -10.16
CA LEU A 270 8.74 -13.87 -9.41
C LEU A 270 9.03 -12.95 -8.22
N ARG A 271 10.18 -13.13 -7.56
CA ARG A 271 10.64 -12.29 -6.44
C ARG A 271 10.89 -10.85 -6.88
N ALA A 272 11.14 -10.64 -8.16
CA ALA A 272 11.27 -9.30 -8.73
C ALA A 272 9.92 -8.77 -9.27
N THR A 273 8.77 -9.24 -8.80
CA THR A 273 7.45 -8.74 -9.23
C THR A 273 6.41 -8.74 -8.11
N ASP A 274 6.83 -8.88 -6.86
CA ASP A 274 5.93 -9.02 -5.72
C ASP A 274 5.70 -7.71 -4.96
N GLY A 275 6.36 -6.63 -5.40
CA GLY A 275 6.24 -5.30 -4.83
C GLY A 275 7.20 -5.03 -3.68
N TRP A 276 8.17 -5.91 -3.42
CA TRP A 276 9.19 -5.71 -2.41
C TRP A 276 10.49 -5.22 -3.06
N ILE A 277 11.08 -4.16 -2.50
CA ILE A 277 12.34 -3.60 -2.98
C ILE A 277 13.35 -3.69 -1.84
N ARG A 278 14.34 -4.58 -1.97
CA ARG A 278 15.37 -4.81 -0.95
C ARG A 278 16.76 -4.50 -1.47
N TYR A 279 17.59 -3.83 -0.66
CA TYR A 279 18.99 -3.54 -0.98
C TYR A 279 19.96 -4.06 0.07
N ASP A 280 19.54 -5.08 0.80
CA ASP A 280 20.38 -5.76 1.78
C ASP A 280 21.64 -6.30 1.11
N LYS A 281 22.68 -6.60 1.90
CA LYS A 281 23.94 -7.12 1.38
C LYS A 281 23.74 -8.37 0.52
N ILE A 282 22.77 -9.21 0.85
CA ILE A 282 22.30 -10.36 0.05
C ILE A 282 20.77 -10.37 0.19
N PRO A 283 20.02 -9.68 -0.70
CA PRO A 283 18.58 -9.71 -0.66
C PRO A 283 18.10 -11.12 -0.94
N ASP A 284 17.16 -11.59 -0.13
CA ASP A 284 16.43 -12.84 -0.31
C ASP A 284 15.25 -12.72 -1.29
N ASP A 285 15.03 -11.49 -1.78
CA ASP A 285 13.95 -11.11 -2.67
C ASP A 285 14.51 -10.38 -3.89
N ARG A 286 14.88 -11.18 -4.91
CA ARG A 286 15.50 -10.69 -6.15
C ARG A 286 15.48 -11.74 -7.26
N TRP A 287 15.85 -11.28 -8.45
CA TRP A 287 16.34 -12.10 -9.56
C TRP A 287 17.79 -11.70 -9.90
N THR A 288 18.65 -12.67 -10.25
CA THR A 288 19.95 -12.39 -10.87
C THR A 288 20.22 -13.33 -12.04
N ASN A 289 21.01 -12.85 -13.01
CA ASN A 289 21.56 -13.68 -14.08
C ASN A 289 22.96 -14.24 -13.77
N SER A 290 23.31 -14.38 -12.48
CA SER A 290 24.65 -14.82 -12.06
C SER A 290 25.02 -16.20 -12.62
N GLY A 291 26.18 -16.28 -13.27
CA GLY A 291 26.65 -17.49 -13.95
C GLY A 291 26.11 -17.71 -15.37
N SER A 292 25.29 -16.79 -15.88
CA SER A 292 24.82 -16.84 -17.26
C SER A 292 25.99 -16.80 -18.27
N PRO A 293 25.99 -17.65 -19.30
CA PRO A 293 26.95 -17.58 -20.40
C PRO A 293 26.56 -16.52 -21.45
N ASN A 294 25.39 -15.88 -21.31
CA ASN A 294 24.83 -15.01 -22.33
C ASN A 294 25.46 -13.61 -22.29
N ALA A 295 25.66 -13.01 -23.46
CA ALA A 295 26.08 -11.61 -23.55
C ALA A 295 24.99 -10.62 -23.08
N THR A 296 23.73 -11.05 -23.14
CA THR A 296 22.56 -10.32 -22.64
C THR A 296 21.57 -11.29 -22.04
N ASP A 297 20.89 -10.90 -20.98
CA ASP A 297 19.77 -11.64 -20.40
C ASP A 297 18.55 -10.74 -20.26
N HIS A 298 17.39 -11.33 -20.08
CA HIS A 298 16.16 -10.59 -19.87
C HIS A 298 15.37 -11.10 -18.68
N LEU A 299 14.66 -10.18 -18.04
CA LEU A 299 13.60 -10.41 -17.07
C LEU A 299 12.33 -9.77 -17.63
N GLY A 300 11.20 -10.45 -17.53
CA GLY A 300 9.95 -9.97 -18.09
C GLY A 300 8.73 -10.56 -17.41
N VAL A 301 7.56 -10.12 -17.86
CA VAL A 301 6.27 -10.55 -17.32
C VAL A 301 5.34 -10.89 -18.48
N ASP A 302 4.72 -12.06 -18.36
CA ASP A 302 3.58 -12.49 -19.15
C ASP A 302 2.30 -12.15 -18.39
N PHE A 303 1.46 -11.31 -18.97
CA PHE A 303 0.21 -10.89 -18.35
C PHE A 303 -0.92 -11.93 -18.49
N GLY A 304 -0.75 -12.95 -19.34
CA GLY A 304 -1.79 -13.94 -19.67
C GLY A 304 -2.94 -13.41 -20.52
N ALA A 305 -2.97 -12.11 -20.78
CA ALA A 305 -3.90 -11.41 -21.67
C ALA A 305 -3.28 -10.06 -22.09
N PRO A 306 -3.69 -9.46 -23.22
CA PRO A 306 -3.22 -8.14 -23.61
C PRO A 306 -3.54 -7.08 -22.53
N ARG A 307 -2.52 -6.34 -22.09
CA ARG A 307 -2.63 -5.20 -21.17
C ARG A 307 -2.00 -3.95 -21.78
N LYS A 308 -2.52 -2.79 -21.40
CA LYS A 308 -1.92 -1.51 -21.73
C LYS A 308 -0.82 -1.18 -20.73
N ILE A 309 0.32 -0.70 -21.23
CA ILE A 309 1.45 -0.22 -20.45
C ILE A 309 2.07 1.01 -21.11
N ASN A 310 2.58 1.94 -20.31
CA ASN A 310 3.30 3.13 -20.81
C ASN A 310 4.56 3.47 -19.99
N GLU A 311 4.82 2.69 -18.94
CA GLU A 311 6.01 2.82 -18.12
C GLU A 311 6.47 1.44 -17.66
N VAL A 312 7.78 1.26 -17.60
CA VAL A 312 8.46 0.12 -16.95
C VAL A 312 9.46 0.69 -15.97
N LYS A 313 9.47 0.16 -14.75
CA LYS A 313 10.41 0.55 -13.71
C LYS A 313 11.08 -0.70 -13.18
N PHE A 314 12.39 -0.66 -13.03
CA PHE A 314 13.11 -1.78 -12.42
C PHE A 314 14.15 -1.26 -11.44
N TYR A 315 14.34 -2.02 -10.38
CA TYR A 315 15.20 -1.67 -9.27
C TYR A 315 16.39 -2.61 -9.28
N THR A 316 17.58 -2.08 -9.61
CA THR A 316 18.77 -2.91 -9.71
C THR A 316 19.39 -3.15 -8.34
N TYR A 317 19.90 -4.34 -8.11
CA TYR A 317 20.75 -4.67 -6.97
C TYR A 317 22.23 -4.64 -7.41
N ASP A 318 23.06 -3.93 -6.66
CA ASP A 318 24.51 -3.84 -6.86
C ASP A 318 25.23 -4.18 -5.55
N ASP A 319 26.04 -5.24 -5.56
CA ASP A 319 26.81 -5.74 -4.41
C ASP A 319 28.23 -5.16 -4.34
N GLY A 320 28.58 -4.26 -5.27
CA GLY A 320 29.93 -3.69 -5.43
C GLY A 320 30.96 -4.67 -6.01
N ALA A 321 30.61 -5.93 -6.23
CA ALA A 321 31.49 -7.02 -6.62
C ALA A 321 31.06 -7.69 -7.94
N ASN A 322 30.22 -8.73 -7.88
CA ASN A 322 29.86 -9.57 -9.02
C ASN A 322 28.53 -9.18 -9.65
N ILE A 323 27.56 -8.75 -8.84
CA ILE A 323 26.29 -8.25 -9.31
C ILE A 323 26.37 -6.73 -9.36
N ARG A 324 26.29 -6.16 -10.55
CA ARG A 324 26.43 -4.73 -10.80
C ARG A 324 25.23 -4.19 -11.56
N VAL A 325 25.01 -2.89 -11.46
CA VAL A 325 24.11 -2.18 -12.38
C VAL A 325 24.47 -2.51 -13.84
N PRO A 326 23.50 -2.78 -14.74
CA PRO A 326 23.78 -3.13 -16.13
C PRO A 326 24.53 -2.01 -16.86
N ALA A 327 25.37 -2.36 -17.85
CA ALA A 327 26.00 -1.38 -18.73
C ALA A 327 24.96 -0.66 -19.61
N SER A 328 23.93 -1.38 -20.04
CA SER A 328 22.78 -0.83 -20.73
C SER A 328 21.57 -1.76 -20.62
N TYR A 329 20.39 -1.24 -20.95
CA TYR A 329 19.15 -2.02 -20.99
C TYR A 329 18.21 -1.50 -22.09
N THR A 330 17.26 -2.34 -22.53
CA THR A 330 16.20 -1.97 -23.47
C THR A 330 14.90 -2.68 -23.11
N VAL A 331 13.78 -1.95 -23.08
CA VAL A 331 12.45 -2.56 -22.93
C VAL A 331 11.98 -3.09 -24.28
N GLN A 332 11.50 -4.33 -24.27
CA GLN A 332 10.88 -5.01 -25.40
C GLN A 332 9.47 -5.48 -25.03
N TYR A 333 8.62 -5.61 -26.04
CA TYR A 333 7.29 -6.18 -25.89
C TYR A 333 7.00 -7.20 -26.98
N LEU A 334 6.09 -8.12 -26.69
CA LEU A 334 5.66 -9.13 -27.65
C LEU A 334 4.62 -8.52 -28.60
N LYS A 335 4.96 -8.43 -29.88
CA LYS A 335 4.08 -7.96 -30.94
C LYS A 335 3.98 -9.03 -32.02
N ASP A 336 2.77 -9.50 -32.29
CA ASP A 336 2.51 -10.49 -33.35
C ASP A 336 3.40 -11.75 -33.23
N GLY A 337 3.66 -12.19 -31.99
CA GLY A 337 4.50 -13.35 -31.68
C GLY A 337 6.02 -13.10 -31.73
N ALA A 338 6.46 -11.88 -32.05
CA ALA A 338 7.87 -11.50 -32.10
C ALA A 338 8.22 -10.45 -31.04
N TRP A 339 9.43 -10.54 -30.48
CA TRP A 339 9.95 -9.52 -29.57
C TRP A 339 10.45 -8.31 -30.35
N VAL A 340 9.91 -7.14 -30.03
CA VAL A 340 10.31 -5.87 -30.63
C VAL A 340 10.66 -4.85 -29.55
N ASN A 341 11.59 -3.93 -29.86
CA ASN A 341 11.90 -2.83 -28.97
C ASN A 341 10.68 -1.90 -28.84
N VAL A 342 10.39 -1.46 -27.62
CA VAL A 342 9.42 -0.38 -27.41
C VAL A 342 9.96 0.88 -28.11
N PRO A 343 9.18 1.54 -28.98
CA PRO A 343 9.64 2.75 -29.68
C PRO A 343 9.74 3.94 -28.71
N SER A 344 10.67 4.86 -28.99
CA SER A 344 10.77 6.16 -28.30
C SER A 344 10.86 6.10 -26.76
N GLN A 345 11.59 5.12 -26.22
CA GLN A 345 11.84 4.99 -24.79
C GLN A 345 12.60 6.20 -24.22
N THR A 346 12.04 6.82 -23.18
CA THR A 346 12.71 7.85 -22.39
C THR A 346 13.15 7.26 -21.06
N LYS A 347 14.44 7.36 -20.74
CA LYS A 347 15.05 6.73 -19.56
C LYS A 347 15.33 7.76 -18.49
N SER A 348 14.95 7.45 -17.25
CA SER A 348 15.24 8.25 -16.06
C SER A 348 15.74 7.34 -14.95
N PRO A 349 17.01 7.47 -14.51
CA PRO A 349 18.05 8.33 -15.07
C PRO A 349 18.52 7.87 -16.47
N ALA A 350 19.22 8.76 -17.18
CA ALA A 350 19.69 8.50 -18.54
C ALA A 350 20.71 7.34 -18.62
N ALA A 351 21.59 7.25 -17.62
CA ALA A 351 22.48 6.11 -17.40
C ALA A 351 21.92 5.25 -16.28
N PRO A 352 22.04 3.90 -16.36
CA PRO A 352 21.57 3.02 -15.30
C PRO A 352 22.21 3.35 -13.93
N VAL A 353 21.43 3.33 -12.85
CA VAL A 353 21.89 3.58 -11.48
C VAL A 353 21.69 2.37 -10.58
N ALA A 354 22.66 2.14 -9.69
CA ALA A 354 22.67 1.07 -8.70
C ALA A 354 21.73 1.37 -7.52
N ASN A 355 21.08 0.34 -6.98
CA ASN A 355 20.27 0.39 -5.76
C ASN A 355 19.23 1.54 -5.76
N ASN A 356 18.64 1.80 -6.93
CA ASN A 356 17.67 2.85 -7.17
C ASN A 356 16.75 2.45 -8.34
N PRO A 357 15.54 3.03 -8.47
CA PRO A 357 14.72 2.87 -9.66
C PRO A 357 15.42 3.32 -10.94
N ASN A 358 15.19 2.55 -12.00
CA ASN A 358 15.49 2.90 -13.38
C ASN A 358 14.17 2.86 -14.15
N GLU A 359 13.69 4.05 -14.53
CA GLU A 359 12.37 4.26 -15.12
C GLU A 359 12.47 4.41 -16.63
N VAL A 360 11.53 3.81 -17.34
CA VAL A 360 11.42 3.90 -18.80
C VAL A 360 9.99 4.26 -19.15
N THR A 361 9.77 5.45 -19.67
CA THR A 361 8.45 5.91 -20.14
C THR A 361 8.39 5.89 -21.67
N PHE A 362 7.21 5.64 -22.20
CA PHE A 362 6.96 5.50 -23.64
C PHE A 362 5.48 5.70 -23.97
N GLN A 363 5.16 5.83 -25.27
CA GLN A 363 3.78 5.87 -25.74
C GLN A 363 3.04 4.57 -25.39
N THR A 364 1.77 4.66 -24.98
CA THR A 364 1.00 3.48 -24.59
C THR A 364 1.03 2.41 -25.67
N ILE A 365 1.43 1.20 -25.27
CA ILE A 365 1.33 -0.01 -26.09
C ILE A 365 0.34 -0.98 -25.44
N THR A 366 -0.24 -1.86 -26.24
CA THR A 366 -1.01 -3.01 -25.77
C THR A 366 -0.22 -4.28 -26.09
N THR A 367 0.06 -5.10 -25.08
CA THR A 367 0.89 -6.31 -25.21
C THR A 367 0.46 -7.37 -24.22
N SER A 368 0.61 -8.65 -24.56
CA SER A 368 0.46 -9.75 -23.60
C SER A 368 1.71 -9.96 -22.75
N GLN A 369 2.88 -9.55 -23.24
CA GLN A 369 4.15 -9.72 -22.53
C GLN A 369 5.10 -8.55 -22.74
N PHE A 370 5.91 -8.24 -21.73
CA PHE A 370 7.04 -7.33 -21.86
C PHE A 370 8.29 -7.93 -21.20
N ARG A 371 9.46 -7.43 -21.56
CA ARG A 371 10.73 -7.77 -20.92
C ARG A 371 11.70 -6.61 -20.97
N VAL A 372 12.61 -6.57 -20.01
CA VAL A 372 13.80 -5.71 -20.03
C VAL A 372 14.99 -6.59 -20.41
N VAL A 373 15.65 -6.26 -21.51
CA VAL A 373 16.89 -6.90 -21.95
C VAL A 373 18.06 -6.13 -21.35
N PHE A 374 18.86 -6.79 -20.54
CA PHE A 374 20.02 -6.24 -19.86
C PHE A 374 21.31 -6.66 -20.56
N THR A 375 22.22 -5.70 -20.73
CA THR A 375 23.62 -5.96 -21.08
C THR A 375 24.45 -5.79 -19.82
N PRO A 376 25.03 -6.86 -19.25
CA PRO A 376 25.90 -6.76 -18.10
C PRO A 376 27.18 -5.97 -18.40
N GLN A 377 27.81 -5.42 -17.36
CA GLN A 377 29.18 -4.93 -17.49
C GLN A 377 30.13 -6.11 -17.75
N ALA A 378 31.28 -5.85 -18.39
CA ALA A 378 32.23 -6.91 -18.72
C ALA A 378 32.65 -7.72 -17.48
N GLY A 379 32.41 -9.04 -17.52
CA GLY A 379 32.72 -9.96 -16.42
C GLY A 379 31.83 -9.82 -15.18
N LYS A 380 30.67 -9.14 -15.30
CA LYS A 380 29.70 -8.91 -14.22
C LYS A 380 28.33 -9.45 -14.61
N PHE A 381 27.45 -9.51 -13.62
CA PHE A 381 26.06 -9.93 -13.75
C PHE A 381 25.12 -8.82 -13.30
N VAL A 382 23.84 -8.97 -13.56
CA VAL A 382 22.77 -8.04 -13.24
C VAL A 382 21.86 -8.68 -12.21
N GLY A 383 21.45 -7.87 -11.23
CA GLY A 383 20.44 -8.21 -10.24
C GLY A 383 19.31 -7.21 -10.28
N VAL A 384 18.08 -7.68 -10.14
CA VAL A 384 16.87 -6.87 -10.06
C VAL A 384 16.09 -7.31 -8.83
N THR A 385 15.73 -6.37 -7.97
CA THR A 385 14.92 -6.63 -6.78
C THR A 385 13.45 -6.41 -7.05
N GLU A 386 13.10 -5.56 -8.01
CA GLU A 386 11.71 -5.39 -8.43
C GLU A 386 11.64 -4.94 -9.90
N LEU A 387 10.65 -5.44 -10.63
CA LEU A 387 10.30 -5.14 -12.01
C LEU A 387 8.80 -4.84 -12.09
N GLU A 388 8.51 -3.58 -12.36
CA GLU A 388 7.17 -3.04 -12.44
C GLU A 388 6.84 -2.64 -13.88
N SER A 389 5.54 -2.65 -14.21
CA SER A 389 5.05 -1.94 -15.37
C SER A 389 3.77 -1.22 -15.03
N TRP A 390 3.69 0.05 -15.43
CA TRP A 390 2.63 0.94 -15.00
C TRP A 390 1.76 1.37 -16.18
N TYR A 391 0.50 1.63 -15.84
CA TYR A 391 -0.50 2.24 -16.71
C TYR A 391 -1.51 3.01 -15.84
N PRO A 392 -2.13 4.09 -16.34
CA PRO A 392 -3.23 4.73 -15.63
C PRO A 392 -4.31 3.73 -15.22
N GLU A 393 -4.72 3.79 -13.96
CA GLU A 393 -5.77 2.94 -13.41
C GLU A 393 -7.04 3.12 -14.27
N THR A 394 -7.60 2.00 -14.72
CA THR A 394 -8.86 2.03 -15.46
C THR A 394 -9.94 2.66 -14.58
N PRO A 395 -10.65 3.71 -15.05
CA PRO A 395 -11.72 4.31 -14.30
C PRO A 395 -12.76 3.27 -13.89
N ARG A 396 -13.37 3.48 -12.72
CA ARG A 396 -14.57 2.74 -12.33
C ARG A 396 -15.72 3.05 -13.28
N VAL A 397 -16.63 2.10 -13.44
CA VAL A 397 -17.75 2.14 -14.36
C VAL A 397 -19.08 2.01 -13.61
N LYS A 398 -20.13 2.60 -14.19
CA LYS A 398 -21.51 2.24 -13.91
C LYS A 398 -21.98 1.25 -14.97
N ILE A 399 -22.69 0.21 -14.53
CA ILE A 399 -23.25 -0.84 -15.37
C ILE A 399 -24.78 -0.68 -15.31
N THR A 400 -25.41 -0.24 -16.39
CA THR A 400 -26.83 0.15 -16.42
C THR A 400 -27.63 -0.78 -17.32
N ASN A 401 -28.73 -1.32 -16.81
CA ASN A 401 -29.58 -2.25 -17.55
C ASN A 401 -30.39 -1.53 -18.63
N LYS A 402 -30.42 -2.06 -19.87
CA LYS A 402 -31.15 -1.45 -20.98
C LYS A 402 -32.67 -1.49 -20.80
N ASN A 403 -33.23 -2.52 -20.17
CA ASN A 403 -34.68 -2.68 -20.03
C ASN A 403 -35.30 -1.71 -19.02
N SER A 404 -34.57 -1.41 -17.94
CA SER A 404 -35.07 -0.61 -16.80
C SER A 404 -34.42 0.77 -16.65
N ASN A 405 -33.22 0.98 -17.24
CA ASN A 405 -32.33 2.11 -16.96
C ASN A 405 -31.86 2.20 -15.50
N LEU A 406 -31.91 1.08 -14.77
CA LEU A 406 -31.41 0.97 -13.40
C LEU A 406 -29.96 0.48 -13.37
N GLU A 407 -29.22 0.89 -12.35
CA GLU A 407 -27.79 0.59 -12.17
C GLU A 407 -27.61 -0.74 -11.45
N LEU A 408 -26.62 -1.54 -11.86
CA LEU A 408 -26.20 -2.73 -11.14
C LEU A 408 -25.50 -2.31 -9.84
N GLY A 409 -25.95 -2.81 -8.70
CA GLY A 409 -25.35 -2.50 -7.41
C GLY A 409 -25.54 -3.62 -6.39
N VAL A 410 -24.82 -3.54 -5.28
CA VAL A 410 -24.90 -4.52 -4.18
C VAL A 410 -25.98 -4.10 -3.19
N ALA A 411 -26.86 -5.02 -2.81
CA ALA A 411 -27.98 -4.75 -1.91
C ALA A 411 -27.50 -4.18 -0.56
N GLY A 412 -28.11 -3.07 -0.14
CA GLY A 412 -27.81 -2.40 1.14
C GLY A 412 -26.37 -1.92 1.29
N SER A 413 -25.61 -1.76 0.19
CA SER A 413 -24.17 -1.45 0.21
C SER A 413 -23.36 -2.41 1.07
N SER A 414 -23.76 -3.69 1.12
CA SER A 414 -23.04 -4.71 1.89
C SER A 414 -21.58 -4.81 1.45
N ILE A 415 -20.68 -4.99 2.41
CA ILE A 415 -19.27 -5.36 2.17
C ILE A 415 -19.00 -6.84 2.47
N ALA A 416 -20.01 -7.58 2.94
CA ALA A 416 -19.88 -8.98 3.28
C ALA A 416 -19.89 -9.88 2.03
N PRO A 417 -19.16 -11.02 2.05
CA PRO A 417 -19.35 -12.07 1.05
C PRO A 417 -20.81 -12.52 1.00
N GLY A 418 -21.33 -12.75 -0.21
CA GLY A 418 -22.71 -13.18 -0.43
C GLY A 418 -23.72 -12.04 -0.53
N GLY A 419 -23.27 -10.78 -0.47
CA GLY A 419 -24.13 -9.63 -0.75
C GLY A 419 -24.78 -9.76 -2.12
N ALA A 420 -26.12 -9.71 -2.16
CA ALA A 420 -26.89 -9.86 -3.39
C ALA A 420 -26.58 -8.73 -4.38
N VAL A 421 -26.41 -9.09 -5.66
CA VAL A 421 -26.28 -8.11 -6.74
C VAL A 421 -27.65 -7.92 -7.38
N GLN A 422 -28.08 -6.68 -7.51
CA GLN A 422 -29.42 -6.31 -7.95
C GLN A 422 -29.37 -5.03 -8.79
N GLN A 423 -30.41 -4.76 -9.57
CA GLN A 423 -30.56 -3.43 -10.16
C GLN A 423 -31.15 -2.45 -9.14
N GLN A 424 -30.74 -1.19 -9.19
CA GLN A 424 -31.08 -0.16 -8.21
C GLN A 424 -31.28 1.19 -8.90
N THR A 425 -32.09 2.05 -8.29
CA THR A 425 -32.16 3.46 -8.69
C THR A 425 -30.79 4.10 -8.52
N ALA A 426 -30.34 4.84 -9.53
CA ALA A 426 -29.06 5.53 -9.51
C ALA A 426 -28.94 6.47 -8.29
N ASP A 427 -27.80 6.40 -7.61
CA ASP A 427 -27.42 7.34 -6.55
C ASP A 427 -25.90 7.60 -6.55
N SER A 428 -25.40 8.24 -5.49
CA SER A 428 -23.98 8.60 -5.32
C SER A 428 -23.17 7.60 -4.48
N THR A 429 -23.76 6.50 -4.04
CA THR A 429 -23.09 5.53 -3.17
C THR A 429 -22.12 4.64 -3.96
N ALA A 430 -21.06 4.17 -3.30
CA ALA A 430 -19.97 3.46 -3.95
C ALA A 430 -20.35 2.05 -4.44
N ASN A 431 -21.48 1.48 -3.99
CA ASN A 431 -21.90 0.12 -4.33
C ASN A 431 -22.41 -0.03 -5.78
N HIS A 432 -22.71 1.07 -6.49
CA HIS A 432 -23.08 1.08 -7.92
C HIS A 432 -21.86 1.13 -8.86
N TRP A 433 -20.69 1.38 -8.29
CA TRP A 433 -19.46 1.55 -9.04
C TRP A 433 -18.66 0.25 -9.08
N TRP A 434 -18.26 -0.14 -10.28
CA TRP A 434 -17.53 -1.38 -10.55
C TRP A 434 -16.19 -1.09 -11.23
N LYS A 435 -15.20 -1.94 -11.03
CA LYS A 435 -13.93 -1.93 -11.77
C LYS A 435 -13.83 -3.21 -12.58
N ILE A 436 -13.72 -3.08 -13.90
CA ILE A 436 -13.56 -4.22 -14.81
C ILE A 436 -12.07 -4.38 -15.10
N ALA A 437 -11.47 -5.42 -14.55
CA ALA A 437 -10.03 -5.67 -14.62
C ALA A 437 -9.72 -6.89 -15.50
N PRO A 438 -8.76 -6.81 -16.44
CA PRO A 438 -8.34 -7.96 -17.24
C PRO A 438 -7.81 -9.11 -16.36
N ALA A 439 -8.33 -10.31 -16.61
CA ALA A 439 -7.90 -11.57 -16.03
C ALA A 439 -7.27 -12.46 -17.12
N GLU A 440 -6.89 -13.68 -16.78
CA GLU A 440 -6.25 -14.60 -17.71
C GLU A 440 -7.14 -15.00 -18.90
N ASN A 441 -6.52 -15.36 -20.02
CA ASN A 441 -7.19 -15.89 -21.22
C ASN A 441 -8.26 -14.96 -21.82
N GLY A 442 -8.11 -13.64 -21.64
CA GLY A 442 -9.01 -12.63 -22.21
C GLY A 442 -10.32 -12.41 -21.45
N TYR A 443 -10.48 -13.02 -20.27
CA TYR A 443 -11.61 -12.76 -19.37
C TYR A 443 -11.37 -11.53 -18.51
N TYR A 444 -12.40 -11.12 -17.77
CA TYR A 444 -12.38 -10.01 -16.84
C TYR A 444 -12.90 -10.43 -15.47
N LYS A 445 -12.40 -9.77 -14.43
CA LYS A 445 -13.02 -9.73 -13.10
C LYS A 445 -13.71 -8.39 -12.91
N ILE A 446 -14.91 -8.41 -12.33
CA ILE A 446 -15.73 -7.21 -12.13
C ILE A 446 -15.82 -6.95 -10.63
N PHE A 447 -15.03 -6.01 -10.13
CA PHE A 447 -14.92 -5.70 -8.70
C PHE A 447 -15.90 -4.61 -8.30
N ASN A 448 -16.66 -4.80 -7.24
CA ASN A 448 -17.40 -3.71 -6.64
C ASN A 448 -16.43 -2.77 -5.91
N THR A 449 -16.47 -1.47 -6.19
CA THR A 449 -15.50 -0.51 -5.63
C THR A 449 -15.76 -0.18 -4.16
N HIS A 450 -16.96 -0.49 -3.62
CA HIS A 450 -17.24 -0.31 -2.21
C HIS A 450 -16.64 -1.43 -1.34
N SER A 451 -16.78 -2.68 -1.78
CA SER A 451 -16.39 -3.85 -0.99
C SER A 451 -15.07 -4.50 -1.40
N GLY A 452 -14.54 -4.16 -2.59
CA GLY A 452 -13.38 -4.80 -3.20
C GLY A 452 -13.62 -6.25 -3.65
N ARG A 453 -14.88 -6.71 -3.68
CA ARG A 453 -15.27 -8.09 -4.01
C ARG A 453 -15.68 -8.24 -5.45
N VAL A 454 -15.56 -9.46 -5.99
CA VAL A 454 -15.87 -9.76 -7.39
C VAL A 454 -17.33 -10.15 -7.56
N LEU A 455 -17.91 -9.79 -8.71
CA LEU A 455 -19.17 -10.34 -9.19
C LEU A 455 -19.00 -11.84 -9.50
N GLY A 456 -19.79 -12.67 -8.84
CA GLY A 456 -19.79 -14.13 -9.01
C GLY A 456 -21.19 -14.70 -9.09
N ILE A 457 -21.29 -16.00 -9.33
CA ILE A 457 -22.55 -16.73 -9.38
C ILE A 457 -22.65 -17.64 -8.17
N SER A 458 -23.79 -17.60 -7.49
CA SER A 458 -24.04 -18.38 -6.28
C SER A 458 -23.74 -19.87 -6.48
N GLY A 459 -22.86 -20.39 -5.62
CA GLY A 459 -22.43 -21.79 -5.62
C GLY A 459 -21.65 -22.22 -6.86
N ALA A 460 -21.09 -21.28 -7.64
CA ALA A 460 -20.49 -21.55 -8.94
C ALA A 460 -21.40 -22.36 -9.88
N SER A 461 -22.72 -22.18 -9.74
CA SER A 461 -23.72 -22.91 -10.50
C SER A 461 -23.58 -22.63 -12.00
N THR A 462 -23.85 -23.64 -12.83
CA THR A 462 -23.95 -23.50 -14.29
C THR A 462 -25.39 -23.46 -14.79
N THR A 463 -26.37 -23.48 -13.87
CA THR A 463 -27.79 -23.52 -14.21
C THR A 463 -28.36 -22.11 -14.37
N ALA A 464 -29.23 -21.93 -15.36
CA ALA A 464 -30.03 -20.72 -15.53
C ALA A 464 -30.89 -20.44 -14.27
N GLY A 465 -30.96 -19.17 -13.88
CA GLY A 465 -31.66 -18.71 -12.68
C GLY A 465 -30.79 -18.67 -11.42
N ALA A 466 -29.54 -19.15 -11.48
CA ALA A 466 -28.61 -18.96 -10.37
C ALA A 466 -28.31 -17.46 -10.17
N THR A 467 -28.38 -17.02 -8.92
CA THR A 467 -28.28 -15.61 -8.57
C THR A 467 -26.85 -15.10 -8.63
N ALA A 468 -26.71 -13.83 -9.01
CA ALA A 468 -25.45 -13.10 -8.94
C ALA A 468 -25.26 -12.47 -7.55
N LEU A 469 -24.04 -12.54 -7.05
CA LEU A 469 -23.64 -12.02 -5.75
C LEU A 469 -22.23 -11.44 -5.81
N GLN A 470 -21.82 -10.71 -4.77
CA GLN A 470 -20.40 -10.39 -4.57
C GLN A 470 -19.72 -11.45 -3.71
N TRP A 471 -18.49 -11.82 -4.04
CA TRP A 471 -17.70 -12.79 -3.27
C TRP A 471 -16.23 -12.40 -3.16
N GLY A 472 -15.52 -13.02 -2.21
CA GLY A 472 -14.05 -12.95 -2.19
C GLY A 472 -13.50 -13.65 -3.42
N ASP A 473 -12.49 -13.09 -4.08
CA ASP A 473 -11.94 -13.70 -5.29
C ASP A 473 -11.22 -15.01 -4.98
N THR A 474 -11.87 -16.13 -5.31
CA THR A 474 -11.34 -17.49 -5.16
C THR A 474 -10.69 -18.05 -6.42
N LEU A 475 -10.50 -17.20 -7.45
CA LEU A 475 -9.92 -17.58 -8.75
C LEU A 475 -10.72 -18.67 -9.50
N THR A 476 -11.97 -18.90 -9.11
CA THR A 476 -12.87 -19.86 -9.75
C THR A 476 -13.49 -19.26 -11.00
N ALA A 477 -13.87 -20.12 -11.95
CA ALA A 477 -14.35 -19.68 -13.25
C ALA A 477 -15.65 -18.86 -13.19
N ASP A 478 -16.44 -18.98 -12.12
CA ASP A 478 -17.69 -18.24 -11.95
C ASP A 478 -17.47 -16.75 -11.63
N HIS A 479 -16.25 -16.35 -11.27
CA HIS A 479 -15.86 -14.95 -11.08
C HIS A 479 -15.33 -14.30 -12.37
N LEU A 480 -15.21 -15.08 -13.45
CA LEU A 480 -14.62 -14.63 -14.71
C LEU A 480 -15.72 -14.37 -15.73
N TRP A 481 -15.63 -13.21 -16.38
CA TRP A 481 -16.65 -12.70 -17.29
C TRP A 481 -16.05 -12.31 -18.64
N SER A 482 -16.77 -12.56 -19.73
CA SER A 482 -16.52 -11.94 -21.03
C SER A 482 -17.44 -10.74 -21.19
N VAL A 483 -16.91 -9.63 -21.72
CA VAL A 483 -17.70 -8.47 -22.13
C VAL A 483 -17.86 -8.54 -23.65
N VAL A 484 -19.07 -8.85 -24.12
CA VAL A 484 -19.37 -9.07 -25.53
C VAL A 484 -20.19 -7.91 -26.07
N ASP A 485 -19.66 -7.19 -27.07
CA ASP A 485 -20.38 -6.09 -27.73
C ASP A 485 -21.70 -6.62 -28.35
N ALA A 486 -22.80 -5.94 -28.05
CA ALA A 486 -24.14 -6.24 -28.56
C ALA A 486 -24.67 -5.14 -29.49
N GLY A 487 -23.84 -4.15 -29.82
CA GLY A 487 -24.17 -3.02 -30.68
C GLY A 487 -24.97 -1.93 -29.98
N GLY A 488 -24.96 -0.73 -30.58
CA GLY A 488 -25.73 0.42 -30.09
C GLY A 488 -25.33 0.90 -28.69
N GLY A 489 -24.08 0.68 -28.27
CA GLY A 489 -23.56 1.08 -26.96
C GLY A 489 -23.85 0.10 -25.82
N TYR A 490 -24.33 -1.12 -26.12
CA TYR A 490 -24.63 -2.14 -25.12
C TYR A 490 -23.71 -3.34 -25.25
N ALA A 491 -23.45 -4.00 -24.13
CA ALA A 491 -22.70 -5.26 -24.06
C ALA A 491 -23.48 -6.31 -23.27
N LYS A 492 -23.10 -7.58 -23.46
CA LYS A 492 -23.48 -8.72 -22.64
C LYS A 492 -22.33 -9.08 -21.71
N LEU A 493 -22.65 -9.43 -20.47
CA LEU A 493 -21.69 -10.00 -19.52
C LEU A 493 -21.90 -11.51 -19.47
N VAL A 494 -21.00 -12.27 -20.07
CA VAL A 494 -21.08 -13.74 -20.19
C VAL A 494 -20.19 -14.39 -19.14
N ASN A 495 -20.75 -15.24 -18.28
CA ASN A 495 -19.97 -15.94 -17.27
C ASN A 495 -19.12 -17.06 -17.90
N LYS A 496 -17.84 -17.15 -17.54
CA LYS A 496 -16.91 -18.17 -18.09
C LYS A 496 -17.31 -19.59 -17.69
N ASN A 497 -17.80 -19.79 -16.47
CA ASN A 497 -18.09 -21.13 -15.95
C ASN A 497 -19.32 -21.77 -16.62
N SER A 498 -20.35 -20.97 -16.87
CA SER A 498 -21.64 -21.45 -17.39
C SER A 498 -21.87 -21.14 -18.87
N GLY A 499 -21.22 -20.11 -19.42
CA GLY A 499 -21.54 -19.56 -20.75
C GLY A 499 -22.84 -18.74 -20.80
N LEU A 500 -23.51 -18.56 -19.65
CA LEU A 500 -24.78 -17.82 -19.53
C LEU A 500 -24.53 -16.32 -19.35
N VAL A 501 -25.54 -15.50 -19.65
CA VAL A 501 -25.48 -14.03 -19.57
C VAL A 501 -26.05 -13.50 -18.27
N LEU A 502 -25.47 -12.41 -17.75
CA LEU A 502 -26.05 -11.66 -16.64
C LEU A 502 -27.34 -10.95 -17.09
N GLY A 503 -28.44 -11.25 -16.42
CA GLY A 503 -29.76 -10.66 -16.63
C GLY A 503 -30.42 -10.21 -15.34
N ILE A 504 -31.66 -9.71 -15.44
CA ILE A 504 -32.48 -9.33 -14.29
C ILE A 504 -33.68 -10.25 -14.19
N ASP A 505 -33.92 -10.76 -12.99
CA ASP A 505 -35.01 -11.70 -12.72
C ASP A 505 -36.36 -11.19 -13.22
N GLY A 506 -37.04 -12.05 -13.98
CA GLY A 506 -38.35 -11.77 -14.59
C GLY A 506 -38.40 -10.54 -15.51
N MET A 507 -37.26 -10.07 -16.06
CA MET A 507 -37.16 -8.80 -16.79
C MET A 507 -37.72 -7.61 -16.00
N SER A 508 -37.66 -7.67 -14.67
CA SER A 508 -38.24 -6.67 -13.80
C SER A 508 -37.67 -5.28 -14.10
N LYS A 509 -38.49 -4.25 -13.94
CA LYS A 509 -38.07 -2.83 -14.00
C LYS A 509 -38.01 -2.18 -12.62
N SER A 510 -38.21 -2.95 -11.56
CA SER A 510 -38.21 -2.46 -10.19
C SER A 510 -36.80 -2.38 -9.63
N SER A 511 -36.52 -1.30 -8.89
CA SER A 511 -35.34 -1.21 -8.04
C SER A 511 -35.38 -2.31 -6.97
N GLY A 512 -34.25 -2.95 -6.73
CA GLY A 512 -34.11 -4.12 -5.87
C GLY A 512 -34.33 -5.47 -6.57
N ALA A 513 -34.60 -5.51 -7.88
CA ALA A 513 -34.72 -6.79 -8.58
C ALA A 513 -33.36 -7.49 -8.71
N GLN A 514 -33.35 -8.77 -8.37
CA GLN A 514 -32.16 -9.62 -8.33
C GLN A 514 -31.53 -9.79 -9.71
N ALA A 515 -30.20 -9.68 -9.79
CA ALA A 515 -29.45 -10.09 -10.97
C ALA A 515 -29.16 -11.59 -10.91
N LEU A 516 -29.18 -12.25 -12.05
CA LEU A 516 -28.97 -13.70 -12.17
C LEU A 516 -28.29 -14.04 -13.50
N GLN A 517 -27.85 -15.28 -13.68
CA GLN A 517 -27.45 -15.77 -14.99
C GLN A 517 -28.60 -16.46 -15.71
N TRP A 518 -28.71 -16.26 -17.02
CA TRP A 518 -29.77 -16.87 -17.84
C TRP A 518 -29.29 -17.22 -19.24
N ASP A 519 -30.06 -18.06 -19.94
CA ASP A 519 -29.86 -18.32 -21.37
C ASP A 519 -30.05 -17.03 -22.17
N ASP A 520 -29.15 -16.76 -23.11
CA ASP A 520 -29.26 -15.59 -23.97
C ASP A 520 -30.41 -15.74 -24.98
N ASN A 521 -31.58 -15.22 -24.61
CA ASN A 521 -32.80 -15.18 -25.42
C ASN A 521 -32.97 -13.82 -26.14
N GLY A 522 -31.95 -12.95 -26.13
CA GLY A 522 -31.97 -11.64 -26.78
C GLY A 522 -32.82 -10.56 -26.10
N THR A 523 -33.35 -10.79 -24.90
CA THR A 523 -34.16 -9.79 -24.19
C THR A 523 -33.32 -8.61 -23.69
N ALA A 524 -33.98 -7.46 -23.51
CA ALA A 524 -33.30 -6.22 -23.18
C ALA A 524 -32.68 -6.19 -21.77
N ASP A 525 -33.11 -7.06 -20.86
CA ASP A 525 -32.56 -7.15 -19.51
C ASP A 525 -31.20 -7.86 -19.46
N HIS A 526 -30.77 -8.51 -20.54
CA HIS A 526 -29.41 -9.07 -20.69
C HIS A 526 -28.39 -8.06 -21.24
N LEU A 527 -28.86 -6.86 -21.60
CA LEU A 527 -28.06 -5.83 -22.28
C LEU A 527 -27.70 -4.72 -21.30
N TRP A 528 -26.40 -4.41 -21.23
CA TRP A 528 -25.84 -3.48 -20.25
C TRP A 528 -25.06 -2.35 -20.93
N SER A 529 -25.35 -1.11 -20.55
CA SER A 529 -24.50 0.04 -20.86
C SER A 529 -23.40 0.14 -19.81
N ILE A 530 -22.14 0.20 -20.23
CA ILE A 530 -20.98 0.28 -19.34
C ILE A 530 -20.28 1.62 -19.59
N VAL A 531 -20.40 2.54 -18.62
CA VAL A 531 -19.90 3.91 -18.75
C VAL A 531 -18.92 4.20 -17.62
N ALA A 532 -17.71 4.61 -17.97
CA ALA A 532 -16.67 5.01 -17.04
C ALA A 532 -17.00 6.33 -16.36
N GLU A 533 -16.40 6.56 -15.18
CA GLU A 533 -16.53 7.80 -14.42
C GLU A 533 -16.11 9.06 -15.22
N ASP A 534 -15.19 8.91 -16.16
CA ASP A 534 -14.76 9.97 -17.08
C ASP A 534 -15.67 10.13 -18.32
N GLY A 535 -16.76 9.36 -18.40
CA GLY A 535 -17.71 9.35 -19.51
C GLY A 535 -17.31 8.47 -20.69
N SER A 536 -16.14 7.82 -20.67
CA SER A 536 -15.73 6.90 -21.73
C SER A 536 -16.53 5.59 -21.70
N THR A 537 -16.61 4.89 -22.84
CA THR A 537 -17.22 3.56 -22.93
C THR A 537 -16.14 2.54 -23.25
N PRO A 538 -15.57 1.85 -22.23
CA PRO A 538 -14.33 1.07 -22.40
C PRO A 538 -14.45 -0.18 -23.29
N PHE A 539 -15.66 -0.51 -23.76
CA PHE A 539 -15.96 -1.76 -24.47
C PHE A 539 -16.78 -1.56 -25.76
N THR A 540 -16.84 -0.35 -26.31
CA THR A 540 -17.37 -0.12 -27.66
C THR A 540 -16.28 -0.38 -28.69
N SER A 541 -16.61 -1.17 -29.72
CA SER A 541 -15.69 -1.52 -30.81
C SER A 541 -15.50 -0.40 -31.83
#